data_AF-A0A8D2PDH7-F1
#
_entry.id   AF-A0A8D2PDH7-F1
#
_cell.length_a   1.000
_cell.length_b   1.000
_cell.length_c   1.000
_cell.angle_alpha   90.00
_cell.angle_beta   90.00
_cell.angle_gamma   90.00
#
_symmetry.space_group_name_H-M   'P 1'
#
loop_
_entity.id
_entity.type
_entity.pdbx_description
1 polymer ?
#
loop_
_entity_poly.entity_id
_entity_poly.type
_entity_poly.pdbx_seq_one_letter_code
_entity_poly.pdbx_strand_id
1 'polypeptide(L)'
;MGSTEDLDYPQIIVQYSNGFLVSKVMFTACELGVFDLLLESGKPLSSDAIAAHLGASTMGMKRLLDACVGLKLLAVETTQEGALYRNTEISSIYLTKSSPKSQYHIMMYYSNTVYLCWQYLADAVREGRNQYERAFGVSSKDPFGAMYRSDEEMLKFMAGQNSVWSICGRDVLAAFDLSPFTQIYDLGGGGGALAQECVSLYPNSTVTIYDLPKVVQVAREQFISPEEHQINFHEGDFFNDSIPEAELYILSKILHDWDDDKCKQLLAKVYKACKPGGGVLLVESLLNEDKSGPVETQLYSMNMLVQTEGKERTAAEYSKLLEAAGFGMVQVKRTGKLYDAVLGRK
;
A
#
# COMPACT_ATOMS: atom_id res chain seq x y z
N MET A 1 7.27 30.65 7.39
CA MET A 1 6.47 31.58 8.23
C MET A 1 5.90 32.62 7.28
N GLY A 2 4.67 32.36 6.81
CA GLY A 2 3.95 33.23 5.87
C GLY A 2 3.46 34.49 6.57
N SER A 3 3.28 35.56 5.79
CA SER A 3 2.83 36.90 6.21
C SER A 3 1.52 36.86 6.99
N THR A 4 1.31 37.87 7.84
CA THR A 4 0.14 38.06 8.71
C THR A 4 -1.24 38.03 8.03
N GLU A 5 -1.32 38.03 6.70
CA GLU A 5 -2.56 37.83 5.92
C GLU A 5 -3.08 36.38 5.93
N ASP A 6 -2.22 35.37 6.19
CA ASP A 6 -2.63 33.95 6.31
C ASP A 6 -3.42 33.63 7.61
N LEU A 7 -3.61 34.62 8.50
CA LEU A 7 -4.27 34.44 9.80
C LEU A 7 -5.75 34.86 9.82
N ASP A 8 -6.25 35.54 8.79
CA ASP A 8 -7.65 36.02 8.76
C ASP A 8 -8.65 34.90 8.39
N TYR A 9 -8.21 33.88 7.67
CA TYR A 9 -9.00 32.66 7.40
C TYR A 9 -8.09 31.43 7.49
N PRO A 10 -8.32 30.50 8.44
CA PRO A 10 -7.42 29.38 8.69
C PRO A 10 -7.63 28.25 7.66
N GLN A 11 -7.35 28.52 6.39
CA GLN A 11 -7.66 27.65 5.26
C GLN A 11 -7.10 26.24 5.45
N ILE A 12 -5.86 26.12 5.91
CA ILE A 12 -5.19 24.83 6.13
C ILE A 12 -5.87 24.01 7.24
N ILE A 13 -6.32 24.67 8.33
CA ILE A 13 -7.04 24.00 9.42
C ILE A 13 -8.41 23.52 8.95
N VAL A 14 -9.13 24.34 8.19
CA VAL A 14 -10.42 23.96 7.60
C VAL A 14 -10.27 22.80 6.61
N GLN A 15 -9.19 22.80 5.82
CA GLN A 15 -8.91 21.71 4.90
C GLN A 15 -8.64 20.40 5.63
N TYR A 16 -7.82 20.42 6.68
CA TYR A 16 -7.50 19.23 7.47
C TYR A 16 -8.68 18.74 8.31
N SER A 17 -9.44 19.65 8.93
CA SER A 17 -10.62 19.28 9.72
C SER A 17 -11.68 18.57 8.87
N ASN A 18 -11.75 18.90 7.57
CA ASN A 18 -12.67 18.28 6.63
C ASN A 18 -12.04 17.14 5.81
N GLY A 19 -10.75 16.81 6.02
CA GLY A 19 -10.05 15.80 5.23
C GLY A 19 -10.73 14.42 5.28
N PHE A 20 -11.25 14.03 6.44
CA PHE A 20 -11.98 12.77 6.59
C PHE A 20 -13.25 12.68 5.73
N LEU A 21 -13.92 13.82 5.51
CA LEU A 21 -15.10 13.90 4.64
C LEU A 21 -14.70 13.62 3.19
N VAL A 22 -13.60 14.20 2.73
CA VAL A 22 -13.05 13.99 1.38
C VAL A 22 -12.71 12.51 1.18
N SER A 23 -12.01 11.90 2.13
CA SER A 23 -11.67 10.47 2.08
C SER A 23 -12.93 9.60 1.99
N LYS A 24 -13.94 9.85 2.84
CA LYS A 24 -15.17 9.04 2.84
C LYS A 24 -16.03 9.24 1.58
N VAL A 25 -16.09 10.44 1.00
CA VAL A 25 -16.74 10.65 -0.31
C VAL A 25 -16.10 9.78 -1.39
N MET A 26 -14.77 9.79 -1.49
CA MET A 26 -14.05 8.98 -2.48
C MET A 26 -14.27 7.48 -2.24
N PHE A 27 -14.13 7.02 -0.99
CA PHE A 27 -14.33 5.61 -0.64
C PHE A 27 -15.74 5.14 -0.94
N THR A 28 -16.77 5.92 -0.57
CA THR A 28 -18.17 5.58 -0.84
C THR A 28 -18.48 5.54 -2.34
N ALA A 29 -17.90 6.45 -3.14
CA ALA A 29 -18.07 6.41 -4.60
C ALA A 29 -17.45 5.16 -5.23
N CYS A 30 -16.29 4.71 -4.73
CA CYS A 30 -15.71 3.42 -5.11
C CYS A 30 -16.60 2.25 -4.67
N GLU A 31 -16.99 2.21 -3.41
CA GLU A 31 -17.79 1.13 -2.81
C GLU A 31 -19.13 0.91 -3.53
N LEU A 32 -19.81 2.01 -3.88
CA LEU A 32 -21.06 1.96 -4.63
C LEU A 32 -20.88 1.60 -6.10
N GLY A 33 -19.65 1.56 -6.63
CA GLY A 33 -19.39 1.21 -8.03
C GLY A 33 -19.69 2.36 -9.02
N VAL A 34 -19.65 3.61 -8.58
CA VAL A 34 -19.95 4.78 -9.42
C VAL A 34 -19.00 4.86 -10.61
N PHE A 35 -17.69 4.72 -10.36
CA PHE A 35 -16.67 4.86 -11.38
C PHE A 35 -16.72 3.72 -12.41
N ASP A 36 -16.99 2.49 -11.96
CA ASP A 36 -17.14 1.32 -12.82
C ASP A 36 -18.34 1.48 -13.77
N LEU A 37 -19.52 1.82 -13.22
CA LEU A 37 -20.72 2.06 -14.02
C LEU A 37 -20.53 3.13 -15.09
N LEU A 38 -19.87 4.25 -14.73
CA LEU A 38 -19.60 5.34 -15.67
C LEU A 38 -18.58 4.96 -16.75
N LEU A 39 -17.68 4.02 -16.47
CA LEU A 39 -16.75 3.49 -17.47
C LEU A 39 -17.50 2.54 -18.42
N GLU A 40 -18.27 1.60 -17.88
CA GLU A 40 -19.03 0.59 -18.63
C GLU A 40 -20.10 1.20 -19.53
N SER A 41 -20.74 2.28 -19.10
CA SER A 41 -21.78 2.95 -19.89
C SER A 41 -21.25 3.56 -21.19
N GLY A 42 -19.96 3.92 -21.25
CA GLY A 42 -19.32 4.64 -22.35
C GLY A 42 -19.86 6.06 -22.60
N LYS A 43 -20.77 6.57 -21.77
CA LYS A 43 -21.43 7.88 -21.93
C LYS A 43 -21.78 8.53 -20.59
N PRO A 44 -21.93 9.86 -20.53
CA PRO A 44 -22.40 10.54 -19.33
C PRO A 44 -23.78 10.04 -18.89
N LEU A 45 -23.99 9.92 -17.58
CA LEU A 45 -25.26 9.49 -16.99
C LEU A 45 -25.81 10.53 -16.02
N SER A 46 -27.13 10.63 -15.91
CA SER A 46 -27.77 11.47 -14.89
C SER A 46 -27.65 10.82 -13.50
N SER A 47 -27.80 11.63 -12.44
CA SER A 47 -27.83 11.11 -11.06
C SER A 47 -28.91 10.05 -10.86
N ASP A 48 -30.05 10.21 -11.53
CA ASP A 48 -31.22 9.34 -11.38
C ASP A 48 -30.95 7.97 -12.02
N ALA A 49 -30.30 7.97 -13.20
CA ALA A 49 -29.89 6.74 -13.86
C ALA A 49 -28.84 5.97 -13.04
N ILE A 50 -27.85 6.68 -12.49
CA ILE A 50 -26.81 6.09 -11.63
C ILE A 50 -27.44 5.53 -10.35
N ALA A 51 -28.32 6.29 -9.70
CA ALA A 51 -29.01 5.89 -8.48
C ALA A 51 -29.87 4.63 -8.70
N ALA A 52 -30.65 4.60 -9.79
CA ALA A 52 -31.49 3.46 -10.13
C ALA A 52 -30.66 2.20 -10.41
N HIS A 53 -29.53 2.33 -11.11
CA HIS A 53 -28.66 1.20 -11.44
C HIS A 53 -27.94 0.63 -10.21
N LEU A 54 -27.48 1.50 -9.31
CA LEU A 54 -26.69 1.12 -8.13
C LEU A 54 -27.55 0.89 -6.87
N GLY A 55 -28.88 0.93 -6.99
CA GLY A 55 -29.79 0.72 -5.86
C GLY A 55 -29.70 1.80 -4.76
N ALA A 56 -29.36 3.03 -5.13
CA ALA A 56 -29.17 4.14 -4.20
C ALA A 56 -30.34 5.13 -4.25
N SER A 57 -30.48 5.95 -3.20
CA SER A 57 -31.43 7.07 -3.23
C SER A 57 -30.99 8.14 -4.23
N THR A 58 -31.93 8.70 -4.99
CA THR A 58 -31.66 9.80 -5.94
C THR A 58 -30.99 10.99 -5.26
N MET A 59 -31.49 11.40 -4.10
CA MET A 59 -30.96 12.55 -3.36
C MET A 59 -29.53 12.30 -2.85
N GLY A 60 -29.27 11.12 -2.29
CA GLY A 60 -27.94 10.75 -1.80
C GLY A 60 -26.92 10.65 -2.93
N MET A 61 -27.28 9.96 -4.01
CA MET A 61 -26.43 9.81 -5.18
C MET A 61 -26.10 11.16 -5.81
N LYS A 62 -27.09 12.04 -6.01
CA LYS A 62 -26.84 13.38 -6.55
C LYS A 62 -25.80 14.14 -5.72
N ARG A 63 -25.93 14.16 -4.38
CA ARG A 63 -24.98 14.85 -3.49
C ARG A 63 -23.58 14.22 -3.54
N LEU A 64 -23.50 12.90 -3.63
CA LEU A 64 -22.22 12.20 -3.76
C LEU A 64 -21.52 12.56 -5.08
N LEU A 65 -22.26 12.57 -6.19
CA LEU A 65 -21.74 12.93 -7.51
C LEU A 65 -21.32 14.41 -7.56
N ASP A 66 -22.14 15.32 -7.03
CA ASP A 66 -21.82 16.75 -6.90
C ASP A 66 -20.52 16.95 -6.11
N ALA A 67 -20.34 16.21 -5.00
CA ALA A 67 -19.11 16.24 -4.22
C ALA A 67 -17.91 15.68 -5.00
N CYS A 68 -18.08 14.57 -5.73
CA CYS A 68 -17.02 14.00 -6.58
C CYS A 68 -16.60 14.96 -7.71
N VAL A 69 -17.53 15.76 -8.26
CA VAL A 69 -17.21 16.83 -9.21
C VAL A 69 -16.38 17.92 -8.53
N GLY A 70 -16.76 18.36 -7.32
CA GLY A 70 -15.99 19.31 -6.53
C GLY A 70 -14.57 18.82 -6.20
N LEU A 71 -14.40 17.52 -5.99
CA LEU A 71 -13.11 16.85 -5.79
C LEU A 71 -12.35 16.56 -7.09
N LYS A 72 -12.90 16.93 -8.25
CA LYS A 72 -12.34 16.68 -9.58
C LYS A 72 -12.13 15.19 -9.89
N LEU A 73 -12.91 14.32 -9.26
CA LEU A 73 -12.96 12.88 -9.57
C LEU A 73 -13.92 12.62 -10.73
N LEU A 74 -15.02 13.38 -10.81
CA LEU A 74 -15.97 13.35 -11.92
C LEU A 74 -15.99 14.69 -12.65
N ALA A 75 -16.40 14.67 -13.92
CA ALA A 75 -16.80 15.86 -14.66
C ALA A 75 -18.31 15.88 -14.85
N VAL A 76 -18.88 17.07 -14.95
CA VAL A 76 -20.32 17.29 -15.16
C VAL A 76 -20.57 18.13 -16.40
N GLU A 77 -21.56 17.74 -17.19
CA GLU A 77 -22.10 18.48 -18.33
C GLU A 77 -23.55 18.86 -18.02
N THR A 78 -23.92 20.13 -18.20
CA THR A 78 -25.31 20.58 -18.03
C THR A 78 -26.02 20.58 -19.38
N THR A 79 -27.08 19.79 -19.49
CA THR A 79 -27.95 19.73 -20.67
C THR A 79 -29.32 20.33 -20.35
N GLN A 80 -30.21 20.40 -21.35
CA GLN A 80 -31.62 20.79 -21.12
C GLN A 80 -32.37 19.80 -20.21
N GLU A 81 -31.90 18.55 -20.14
CA GLU A 81 -32.52 17.47 -19.35
C GLU A 81 -31.93 17.35 -17.94
N GLY A 82 -30.83 18.07 -17.65
CA GLY A 82 -30.20 18.13 -16.34
C GLY A 82 -28.69 17.92 -16.38
N ALA A 83 -28.11 17.62 -15.21
CA ALA A 83 -26.68 17.35 -15.06
C ALA A 83 -26.36 15.89 -15.44
N LEU A 84 -25.37 15.70 -16.31
CA LEU A 84 -24.81 14.40 -16.68
C LEU A 84 -23.37 14.29 -16.21
N TYR A 85 -23.05 13.18 -15.55
CA TYR A 85 -21.75 12.93 -14.92
C TYR A 85 -20.95 11.92 -15.74
N ARG A 86 -19.63 12.11 -15.79
CA ARG A 86 -18.68 11.17 -16.40
C ARG A 86 -17.41 11.08 -15.56
N ASN A 87 -16.67 9.98 -15.72
CA ASN A 87 -15.34 9.87 -15.15
C ASN A 87 -14.40 10.95 -15.70
N THR A 88 -13.45 11.37 -14.86
CA THR A 88 -12.24 12.04 -15.31
C THR A 88 -11.21 11.01 -15.78
N GLU A 89 -10.09 11.47 -16.33
CA GLU A 89 -8.97 10.58 -16.65
C GLU A 89 -8.40 9.91 -15.38
N ILE A 90 -8.26 10.67 -14.29
CA ILE A 90 -7.75 10.15 -13.01
C ILE A 90 -8.70 9.08 -12.45
N SER A 91 -10.01 9.32 -12.40
CA SER A 91 -10.93 8.31 -11.88
C SER A 91 -11.02 7.07 -12.78
N SER A 92 -10.97 7.24 -14.11
CA SER A 92 -10.92 6.13 -15.06
C SER A 92 -9.69 5.25 -14.84
N ILE A 93 -8.51 5.85 -14.66
CA ILE A 93 -7.24 5.12 -14.52
C ILE A 93 -7.09 4.49 -13.14
N TYR A 94 -7.48 5.19 -12.05
CA TYR A 94 -7.11 4.76 -10.70
C TYR A 94 -8.29 4.27 -9.84
N LEU A 95 -9.54 4.58 -10.18
CA LEU A 95 -10.70 4.27 -9.33
C LEU A 95 -11.67 3.24 -9.92
N THR A 96 -11.43 2.76 -11.14
CA THR A 96 -12.18 1.66 -11.77
C THR A 96 -11.48 0.32 -11.53
N LYS A 97 -12.24 -0.75 -11.29
CA LYS A 97 -11.69 -2.08 -10.96
C LYS A 97 -10.96 -2.72 -12.14
N SER A 98 -11.43 -2.48 -13.36
CA SER A 98 -10.87 -3.09 -14.57
C SER A 98 -9.53 -2.48 -15.02
N SER A 99 -9.14 -1.33 -14.46
CA SER A 99 -7.87 -0.70 -14.82
C SER A 99 -6.68 -1.49 -14.28
N PRO A 100 -5.63 -1.74 -15.08
CA PRO A 100 -4.37 -2.32 -14.59
C PRO A 100 -3.67 -1.47 -13.52
N LYS A 101 -4.01 -0.18 -13.40
CA LYS A 101 -3.48 0.74 -12.38
C LYS A 101 -4.46 1.02 -11.25
N SER A 102 -5.54 0.23 -11.17
CA SER A 102 -6.60 0.42 -10.19
C SER A 102 -6.05 0.46 -8.78
N GLN A 103 -6.51 1.44 -8.02
CA GLN A 103 -6.28 1.57 -6.58
C GLN A 103 -7.55 1.23 -5.79
N TYR A 104 -8.61 0.74 -6.46
CA TYR A 104 -9.89 0.42 -5.82
C TYR A 104 -9.74 -0.43 -4.55
N HIS A 105 -8.93 -1.49 -4.62
CA HIS A 105 -8.76 -2.41 -3.48
C HIS A 105 -8.09 -1.73 -2.28
N ILE A 106 -7.10 -0.86 -2.50
CA ILE A 106 -6.49 -0.11 -1.39
C ILE A 106 -7.48 0.91 -0.80
N MET A 107 -8.35 1.53 -1.61
CA MET A 107 -9.43 2.39 -1.10
C MET A 107 -10.44 1.61 -0.23
N MET A 108 -10.79 0.39 -0.62
CA MET A 108 -11.67 -0.47 0.20
C MET A 108 -11.01 -0.87 1.52
N TYR A 109 -9.73 -1.23 1.49
CA TYR A 109 -8.97 -1.51 2.70
C TYR A 109 -8.89 -0.28 3.62
N TYR A 110 -8.64 0.91 3.06
CA TYR A 110 -8.65 2.15 3.82
C TYR A 110 -10.00 2.46 4.43
N SER A 111 -11.10 2.29 3.69
CA SER A 111 -12.45 2.58 4.20
C SER A 111 -12.87 1.64 5.33
N ASN A 112 -12.56 0.34 5.16
CA ASN A 112 -13.13 -0.74 5.97
C ASN A 112 -12.21 -1.17 7.12
N THR A 113 -10.92 -0.86 7.05
CA THR A 113 -9.96 -1.20 8.10
C THR A 113 -9.30 0.04 8.68
N VAL A 114 -8.52 0.75 7.87
CA VAL A 114 -7.67 1.84 8.36
C VAL A 114 -8.48 2.95 9.00
N TYR A 115 -9.54 3.41 8.34
CA TYR A 115 -10.40 4.49 8.85
C TYR A 115 -11.03 4.13 10.21
N LEU A 116 -11.39 2.87 10.43
CA LEU A 116 -11.97 2.41 11.70
C LEU A 116 -10.92 2.35 12.81
N CYS A 117 -9.70 1.89 12.52
CA CYS A 117 -8.60 1.96 13.49
C CYS A 117 -8.25 3.40 13.87
N TRP A 118 -8.23 4.31 12.88
CA TRP A 118 -7.91 5.73 13.08
C TRP A 118 -8.92 6.47 13.97
N GLN A 119 -10.15 5.94 14.16
CA GLN A 119 -11.08 6.44 15.18
C GLN A 119 -10.47 6.43 16.59
N TYR A 120 -9.52 5.52 16.84
CA TYR A 120 -8.83 5.34 18.13
C TYR A 120 -7.40 5.89 18.14
N LEU A 121 -7.05 6.80 17.22
CA LEU A 121 -5.70 7.37 17.11
C LEU A 121 -5.22 8.00 18.44
N ALA A 122 -6.10 8.71 19.16
CA ALA A 122 -5.73 9.31 20.44
C ALA A 122 -5.31 8.28 21.49
N ASP A 123 -5.91 7.09 21.45
CA ASP A 123 -5.53 5.98 22.33
C ASP A 123 -4.22 5.35 21.87
N ALA A 124 -4.02 5.17 20.56
CA ALA A 124 -2.75 4.70 20.00
C ALA A 124 -1.57 5.58 20.45
N VAL A 125 -1.75 6.90 20.44
CA VAL A 125 -0.75 7.87 20.88
C VAL A 125 -0.49 7.79 22.39
N ARG A 126 -1.53 7.59 23.20
CA ARG A 126 -1.38 7.47 24.66
C ARG A 126 -0.70 6.18 25.09
N GLU A 127 -1.03 5.09 24.40
CA GLU A 127 -0.64 3.73 24.80
C GLU A 127 0.58 3.22 24.05
N GLY A 128 0.93 3.84 22.92
CA GLY A 128 2.09 3.44 22.11
C GLY A 128 1.92 2.08 21.42
N ARG A 129 0.70 1.70 21.06
CA ARG A 129 0.38 0.39 20.46
C ARG A 129 -0.77 0.46 19.47
N ASN A 130 -0.98 -0.61 18.71
CA ASN A 130 -2.05 -0.73 17.72
C ASN A 130 -3.45 -0.85 18.36
N GLN A 131 -4.48 -0.53 17.56
CA GLN A 131 -5.86 -0.37 18.04
C GLN A 131 -6.85 -1.41 17.48
N TYR A 132 -6.38 -2.55 16.95
CA TYR A 132 -7.25 -3.60 16.40
C TYR A 132 -8.27 -4.15 17.40
N GLU A 133 -7.89 -4.27 18.67
CA GLU A 133 -8.78 -4.74 19.73
C GLU A 133 -9.96 -3.79 19.96
N ARG A 134 -9.71 -2.47 19.95
CA ARG A 134 -10.77 -1.48 20.10
C ARG A 134 -11.63 -1.35 18.84
N ALA A 135 -11.01 -1.44 17.66
CA ALA A 135 -11.70 -1.28 16.39
C ALA A 135 -12.55 -2.50 15.99
N PHE A 136 -12.08 -3.71 16.30
CA PHE A 136 -12.68 -4.95 15.79
C PHE A 136 -12.93 -6.03 16.85
N GLY A 137 -12.56 -5.81 18.12
CA GLY A 137 -12.74 -6.80 19.18
C GLY A 137 -11.84 -8.03 19.08
N VAL A 138 -10.76 -7.96 18.29
CA VAL A 138 -9.80 -9.06 18.08
C VAL A 138 -8.50 -8.78 18.82
N SER A 139 -7.85 -9.83 19.33
CA SER A 139 -6.56 -9.70 20.04
C SER A 139 -5.50 -9.06 19.15
N SER A 140 -4.82 -8.04 19.67
CA SER A 140 -3.77 -7.26 18.99
C SER A 140 -2.34 -7.79 19.23
N LYS A 141 -2.17 -8.89 19.97
CA LYS A 141 -0.85 -9.46 20.31
C LYS A 141 -0.08 -10.03 19.12
N ASP A 142 -0.81 -10.44 18.09
CA ASP A 142 -0.26 -10.83 16.80
C ASP A 142 -0.88 -9.86 15.77
N PRO A 143 -0.11 -8.87 15.27
CA PRO A 143 -0.62 -7.87 14.35
C PRO A 143 -1.22 -8.49 13.07
N PHE A 144 -0.58 -9.53 12.52
CA PHE A 144 -1.04 -10.17 11.29
C PHE A 144 -2.23 -11.10 11.55
N GLY A 145 -2.27 -11.78 12.70
CA GLY A 145 -3.47 -12.50 13.14
C GLY A 145 -4.69 -11.59 13.29
N ALA A 146 -4.51 -10.36 13.80
CA ALA A 146 -5.57 -9.35 13.91
C ALA A 146 -5.98 -8.79 12.53
N MET A 147 -5.01 -8.56 11.65
CA MET A 147 -5.23 -8.06 10.30
C MET A 147 -5.97 -9.10 9.44
N TYR A 148 -5.59 -10.38 9.56
CA TYR A 148 -6.16 -11.54 8.88
C TYR A 148 -7.28 -12.23 9.69
N ARG A 149 -8.05 -11.44 10.44
CA ARG A 149 -9.16 -11.91 11.29
C ARG A 149 -10.23 -12.76 10.59
N SER A 150 -10.25 -12.77 9.26
CA SER A 150 -11.00 -13.72 8.43
C SER A 150 -10.32 -13.90 7.07
N ASP A 151 -10.66 -14.96 6.34
CA ASP A 151 -10.21 -15.20 4.96
C ASP A 151 -10.58 -14.03 4.03
N GLU A 152 -11.74 -13.40 4.23
CA GLU A 152 -12.19 -12.24 3.46
C GLU A 152 -11.31 -11.01 3.73
N GLU A 153 -10.97 -10.74 4.99
CA GLU A 153 -10.13 -9.60 5.35
C GLU A 153 -8.67 -9.78 4.93
N MET A 154 -8.16 -11.02 4.99
CA MET A 154 -6.86 -11.37 4.42
C MET A 154 -6.85 -11.08 2.91
N LEU A 155 -7.87 -11.51 2.16
CA LEU A 155 -7.95 -11.26 0.72
C LEU A 155 -8.03 -9.76 0.41
N LYS A 156 -8.83 -8.99 1.15
CA LYS A 156 -8.91 -7.53 1.01
C LYS A 156 -7.57 -6.86 1.27
N PHE A 157 -6.85 -7.28 2.31
CA PHE A 157 -5.52 -6.77 2.60
C PHE A 157 -4.56 -7.07 1.44
N MET A 158 -4.46 -8.34 1.03
CA MET A 158 -3.56 -8.76 -0.05
C MET A 158 -3.84 -8.01 -1.35
N ALA A 159 -5.12 -7.92 -1.77
CA ALA A 159 -5.51 -7.18 -2.97
C ALA A 159 -5.18 -5.68 -2.86
N GLY A 160 -5.39 -5.09 -1.67
CA GLY A 160 -5.03 -3.71 -1.38
C GLY A 160 -3.52 -3.47 -1.53
N GLN A 161 -2.69 -4.29 -0.89
CA GLN A 161 -1.23 -4.15 -0.96
C GLN A 161 -0.71 -4.38 -2.39
N ASN A 162 -1.21 -5.40 -3.09
CA ASN A 162 -0.84 -5.68 -4.47
C ASN A 162 -1.13 -4.49 -5.40
N SER A 163 -2.26 -3.81 -5.22
CA SER A 163 -2.68 -2.72 -6.10
C SER A 163 -1.69 -1.55 -6.16
N VAL A 164 -0.93 -1.31 -5.08
CA VAL A 164 0.01 -0.20 -5.00
C VAL A 164 1.23 -0.41 -5.92
N TRP A 165 1.62 -1.66 -6.16
CA TRP A 165 2.76 -1.97 -7.01
C TRP A 165 2.50 -1.64 -8.49
N SER A 166 1.24 -1.56 -8.93
CA SER A 166 0.89 -1.13 -10.29
C SER A 166 1.30 0.32 -10.64
N ILE A 167 1.59 1.16 -9.63
CA ILE A 167 1.95 2.57 -9.83
C ILE A 167 3.37 2.93 -9.35
N CYS A 168 3.98 2.07 -8.52
CA CYS A 168 5.29 2.29 -7.91
C CYS A 168 6.30 1.17 -8.13
N GLY A 169 5.86 -0.04 -8.48
CA GLY A 169 6.71 -1.25 -8.51
C GLY A 169 7.89 -1.13 -9.46
N ARG A 170 7.66 -0.60 -10.66
CA ARG A 170 8.72 -0.40 -11.66
C ARG A 170 9.83 0.53 -11.16
N ASP A 171 9.47 1.63 -10.50
CA ASP A 171 10.43 2.67 -10.10
C ASP A 171 11.36 2.17 -8.99
N VAL A 172 10.85 1.38 -8.06
CA VAL A 172 11.66 0.82 -6.96
C VAL A 172 12.55 -0.33 -7.43
N LEU A 173 12.06 -1.18 -8.34
CA LEU A 173 12.84 -2.28 -8.91
C LEU A 173 13.93 -1.78 -9.87
N ALA A 174 13.65 -0.74 -10.66
CA ALA A 174 14.62 -0.13 -11.57
C ALA A 174 15.54 0.90 -10.89
N ALA A 175 15.41 1.13 -9.59
CA ALA A 175 16.26 2.06 -8.84
C ALA A 175 17.73 1.63 -8.82
N PHE A 176 17.97 0.32 -8.92
CA PHE A 176 19.28 -0.32 -9.04
C PHE A 176 19.26 -1.31 -10.20
N ASP A 177 20.44 -1.65 -10.72
CA ASP A 177 20.56 -2.76 -11.66
C ASP A 177 20.50 -4.09 -10.92
N LEU A 178 19.35 -4.77 -11.02
CA LEU A 178 19.12 -6.09 -10.43
C LEU A 178 19.42 -7.24 -11.40
N SER A 179 19.80 -6.96 -12.66
CA SER A 179 20.07 -8.01 -13.65
C SER A 179 21.15 -9.03 -13.27
N PRO A 180 22.14 -8.71 -12.41
CA PRO A 180 23.10 -9.71 -11.94
C PRO A 180 22.50 -10.79 -11.02
N PHE A 181 21.29 -10.58 -10.48
CA PHE A 181 20.64 -11.51 -9.57
C PHE A 181 19.60 -12.35 -10.30
N THR A 182 19.88 -13.65 -10.41
CA THR A 182 19.01 -14.63 -11.10
C THR A 182 18.12 -15.40 -10.14
N GLN A 183 18.49 -15.51 -8.86
CA GLN A 183 17.69 -16.15 -7.81
C GLN A 183 17.32 -15.15 -6.73
N ILE A 184 16.06 -14.72 -6.76
CA ILE A 184 15.50 -13.68 -5.89
C ILE A 184 14.46 -14.30 -4.96
N TYR A 185 14.47 -13.91 -3.69
CA TYR A 185 13.40 -14.19 -2.74
C TYR A 185 12.68 -12.88 -2.38
N ASP A 186 11.36 -12.84 -2.56
CA ASP A 186 10.51 -11.75 -2.07
C ASP A 186 9.92 -12.18 -0.73
N LEU A 187 10.52 -11.71 0.37
CA LEU A 187 10.15 -12.10 1.73
C LEU A 187 8.95 -11.26 2.17
N GLY A 188 7.85 -11.92 2.53
CA GLY A 188 6.56 -11.27 2.74
C GLY A 188 5.96 -10.72 1.44
N GLY A 189 6.22 -11.38 0.31
CA GLY A 189 5.82 -10.91 -1.02
C GLY A 189 4.29 -10.87 -1.25
N GLY A 190 3.49 -11.36 -0.31
CA GLY A 190 2.04 -11.24 -0.32
C GLY A 190 1.42 -11.85 -1.57
N GLY A 191 0.59 -11.06 -2.28
CA GLY A 191 -0.02 -11.50 -3.53
C GLY A 191 0.93 -11.45 -4.75
N GLY A 192 2.20 -11.08 -4.59
CA GLY A 192 3.24 -11.25 -5.61
C GLY A 192 3.30 -10.20 -6.72
N ALA A 193 2.55 -9.10 -6.65
CA ALA A 193 2.55 -8.10 -7.73
C ALA A 193 3.93 -7.44 -7.96
N LEU A 194 4.76 -7.29 -6.92
CA LEU A 194 6.14 -6.82 -7.08
C LEU A 194 7.03 -7.89 -7.74
N ALA A 195 6.84 -9.16 -7.44
CA ALA A 195 7.51 -10.28 -8.10
C ALA A 195 7.18 -10.33 -9.61
N GLN A 196 5.91 -10.12 -9.99
CA GLN A 196 5.47 -10.03 -11.39
C GLN A 196 6.17 -8.91 -12.15
N GLU A 197 6.24 -7.71 -11.56
CA GLU A 197 6.98 -6.59 -12.16
C GLU A 197 8.48 -6.90 -12.25
N CYS A 198 9.05 -7.58 -11.25
CA CYS A 198 10.47 -7.94 -11.24
C CYS A 198 10.83 -8.90 -12.38
N VAL A 199 10.07 -9.98 -12.59
CA VAL A 199 10.33 -10.93 -13.69
C VAL A 199 10.02 -10.32 -15.06
N SER A 200 9.15 -9.31 -15.13
CA SER A 200 8.91 -8.52 -16.35
C SER A 200 10.11 -7.63 -16.70
N LEU A 201 10.71 -6.97 -15.70
CA LEU A 201 11.88 -6.11 -15.89
C LEU A 201 13.19 -6.88 -16.07
N TYR A 202 13.31 -8.05 -15.44
CA TYR A 202 14.50 -8.89 -15.45
C TYR A 202 14.14 -10.33 -15.88
N PRO A 203 13.97 -10.59 -17.20
CA PRO A 203 13.48 -11.89 -17.71
C PRO A 203 14.44 -13.08 -17.56
N ASN A 204 15.62 -12.85 -16.96
CA ASN A 204 16.57 -13.91 -16.63
C ASN A 204 16.52 -14.28 -15.13
N SER A 205 15.66 -13.62 -14.36
CA SER A 205 15.52 -13.80 -12.92
C SER A 205 14.30 -14.64 -12.60
N THR A 206 14.47 -15.51 -11.61
CA THR A 206 13.39 -16.24 -10.96
C THR A 206 13.14 -15.63 -9.60
N VAL A 207 11.87 -15.34 -9.28
CA VAL A 207 11.48 -14.78 -7.98
C VAL A 207 10.69 -15.84 -7.21
N THR A 208 11.10 -16.14 -5.98
CA THR A 208 10.33 -16.99 -5.07
C THR A 208 9.62 -16.10 -4.06
N ILE A 209 8.29 -16.12 -4.08
CA ILE A 209 7.46 -15.47 -3.06
C ILE A 209 7.53 -16.33 -1.80
N TYR A 210 8.05 -15.76 -0.72
CA TYR A 210 8.09 -16.39 0.60
C TYR A 210 7.11 -15.70 1.53
N ASP A 211 6.09 -16.41 2.01
CA ASP A 211 5.08 -15.85 2.91
C ASP A 211 4.45 -16.95 3.77
N LEU A 212 3.55 -16.58 4.68
CA LEU A 212 2.81 -17.52 5.50
C LEU A 212 2.01 -18.51 4.63
N PRO A 213 1.82 -19.77 5.06
CA PRO A 213 1.20 -20.81 4.23
C PRO A 213 -0.13 -20.42 3.58
N LYS A 214 -1.03 -19.79 4.36
CA LYS A 214 -2.33 -19.35 3.85
C LYS A 214 -2.20 -18.20 2.83
N VAL A 215 -1.24 -17.30 3.01
CA VAL A 215 -0.96 -16.20 2.07
C VAL A 215 -0.42 -16.75 0.76
N VAL A 216 0.55 -17.67 0.82
CA VAL A 216 1.11 -18.37 -0.35
C VAL A 216 0.03 -19.13 -1.11
N GLN A 217 -0.87 -19.82 -0.41
CA GLN A 217 -2.00 -20.51 -1.03
C GLN A 217 -2.87 -19.52 -1.83
N VAL A 218 -3.29 -18.42 -1.21
CA VAL A 218 -4.14 -17.40 -1.84
C VAL A 218 -3.42 -16.72 -3.02
N ALA A 219 -2.14 -16.40 -2.88
CA ALA A 219 -1.31 -15.82 -3.94
C ALA A 219 -1.29 -16.70 -5.19
N ARG A 220 -1.06 -18.00 -5.00
CA ARG A 220 -1.03 -19.00 -6.07
C ARG A 220 -2.40 -19.20 -6.73
N GLU A 221 -3.48 -19.21 -5.95
CA GLU A 221 -4.82 -19.52 -6.46
C GLU A 221 -5.49 -18.32 -7.14
N GLN A 222 -5.18 -17.08 -6.73
CA GLN A 222 -5.96 -15.91 -7.11
C GLN A 222 -5.19 -14.78 -7.79
N PHE A 223 -3.86 -14.67 -7.59
CA PHE A 223 -3.10 -13.50 -8.03
C PHE A 223 -2.07 -13.80 -9.11
N ILE A 224 -1.42 -14.97 -9.06
CA ILE A 224 -0.38 -15.34 -10.01
C ILE A 224 -0.94 -16.31 -11.05
N SER A 225 -0.71 -16.02 -12.33
CA SER A 225 -1.12 -16.91 -13.43
C SER A 225 -0.28 -18.20 -13.42
N PRO A 226 -0.86 -19.38 -13.65
CA PRO A 226 -0.11 -20.64 -13.80
C PRO A 226 0.95 -20.62 -14.91
N GLU A 227 0.85 -19.70 -15.85
CA GLU A 227 1.79 -19.53 -16.97
C GLU A 227 3.08 -18.78 -16.56
N GLU A 228 3.11 -18.15 -15.39
CA GLU A 228 4.28 -17.42 -14.90
C GLU A 228 5.32 -18.35 -14.27
N HIS A 229 6.01 -19.12 -15.10
CA HIS A 229 7.00 -20.12 -14.67
C HIS A 229 8.25 -19.54 -13.97
N GLN A 230 8.44 -18.21 -14.00
CA GLN A 230 9.54 -17.52 -13.31
C GLN A 230 9.19 -17.17 -11.86
N ILE A 231 7.94 -17.36 -11.43
CA ILE A 231 7.50 -17.11 -10.07
C ILE A 231 7.29 -18.45 -9.35
N ASN A 232 8.02 -18.63 -8.27
CA ASN A 232 7.90 -19.78 -7.38
C ASN A 232 7.31 -19.37 -6.04
N PHE A 233 6.94 -20.36 -5.24
CA PHE A 233 6.33 -20.16 -3.93
C PHE A 233 7.05 -20.97 -2.86
N HIS A 234 7.25 -20.36 -1.71
CA HIS A 234 7.79 -20.99 -0.51
C HIS A 234 6.95 -20.55 0.69
N GLU A 235 6.32 -21.51 1.38
CA GLU A 235 5.55 -21.20 2.58
C GLU A 235 6.40 -21.30 3.85
N GLY A 236 6.26 -20.33 4.76
CA GLY A 236 6.90 -20.37 6.06
C GLY A 236 6.82 -19.06 6.82
N ASP A 237 7.34 -19.08 8.04
CA ASP A 237 7.46 -17.92 8.91
C ASP A 237 8.93 -17.49 8.99
N PHE A 238 9.27 -16.33 8.41
CA PHE A 238 10.66 -15.88 8.35
C PHE A 238 11.27 -15.54 9.72
N PHE A 239 10.50 -15.42 10.80
CA PHE A 239 11.02 -15.29 12.16
C PHE A 239 11.33 -16.64 12.79
N ASN A 240 10.53 -17.66 12.52
CA ASN A 240 10.64 -18.98 13.16
C ASN A 240 11.41 -20.01 12.32
N ASP A 241 11.30 -19.96 11.00
CA ASP A 241 11.86 -20.94 10.07
C ASP A 241 13.19 -20.50 9.45
N SER A 242 13.94 -21.42 8.87
CA SER A 242 15.16 -21.06 8.12
C SER A 242 14.81 -20.35 6.81
N ILE A 243 15.47 -19.22 6.55
CA ILE A 243 15.36 -18.54 5.25
C ILE A 243 16.25 -19.28 4.23
N PRO A 244 15.71 -19.70 3.06
CA PRO A 244 16.49 -20.38 2.03
C PRO A 244 17.55 -19.48 1.41
N GLU A 245 18.64 -20.06 0.90
CA GLU A 245 19.73 -19.30 0.27
C GLU A 245 19.31 -18.68 -1.08
N ALA A 246 19.68 -17.41 -1.29
CA ALA A 246 19.40 -16.65 -2.51
C ALA A 246 20.51 -15.63 -2.81
N GLU A 247 20.49 -15.07 -4.02
CA GLU A 247 21.41 -14.02 -4.43
C GLU A 247 20.89 -12.63 -4.02
N LEU A 248 19.58 -12.42 -4.07
CA LEU A 248 18.93 -11.20 -3.61
C LEU A 248 17.69 -11.55 -2.78
N TYR A 249 17.51 -10.81 -1.68
CA TYR A 249 16.23 -10.77 -0.96
C TYR A 249 15.58 -9.41 -1.15
N ILE A 250 14.30 -9.39 -1.48
CA ILE A 250 13.48 -8.18 -1.47
C ILE A 250 12.65 -8.23 -0.19
N LEU A 251 12.70 -7.15 0.59
CA LEU A 251 11.81 -6.91 1.73
C LEU A 251 11.05 -5.64 1.39
N SER A 252 9.86 -5.79 0.83
CA SER A 252 9.01 -4.66 0.45
C SER A 252 7.92 -4.46 1.48
N LYS A 253 7.94 -3.30 2.16
CA LYS A 253 6.97 -2.97 3.23
C LYS A 253 6.90 -4.05 4.32
N ILE A 254 8.06 -4.51 4.76
CA ILE A 254 8.16 -5.55 5.79
C ILE A 254 8.73 -4.96 7.06
N LEU A 255 9.83 -4.23 6.96
CA LEU A 255 10.52 -3.75 8.15
C LEU A 255 9.72 -2.65 8.85
N HIS A 256 8.85 -1.95 8.14
CA HIS A 256 7.98 -0.94 8.74
C HIS A 256 6.89 -1.50 9.66
N ASP A 257 6.58 -2.80 9.58
CA ASP A 257 5.59 -3.46 10.43
C ASP A 257 6.12 -3.78 11.83
N TRP A 258 7.45 -3.81 11.98
CA TRP A 258 8.12 -4.39 13.13
C TRP A 258 8.97 -3.38 13.89
N ASP A 259 9.14 -3.64 15.18
CA ASP A 259 10.10 -2.93 16.01
C ASP A 259 11.56 -3.17 15.58
N ASP A 260 12.48 -2.41 16.16
CA ASP A 260 13.88 -2.46 15.77
C ASP A 260 14.56 -3.80 16.12
N ASP A 261 14.06 -4.55 17.11
CA ASP A 261 14.68 -5.83 17.53
C ASP A 261 14.25 -6.98 16.61
N LYS A 262 12.97 -7.04 16.23
CA LYS A 262 12.49 -7.93 15.17
C LYS A 262 13.15 -7.62 13.82
N CYS A 263 13.31 -6.34 13.48
CA CYS A 263 14.04 -5.95 12.25
C CYS A 263 15.47 -6.51 12.25
N LYS A 264 16.22 -6.35 13.35
CA LYS A 264 17.58 -6.89 13.48
C LYS A 264 17.59 -8.42 13.38
N GLN A 265 16.65 -9.10 14.04
CA GLN A 265 16.53 -10.55 13.99
C GLN A 265 16.32 -11.04 12.55
N LEU A 266 15.36 -10.44 11.83
CA LEU A 266 15.08 -10.80 10.45
C LEU A 266 16.29 -10.54 9.55
N LEU A 267 16.86 -9.33 9.58
CA LEU A 267 17.99 -8.97 8.74
C LEU A 267 19.23 -9.84 9.00
N ALA A 268 19.47 -10.26 10.25
CA ALA A 268 20.54 -11.21 10.56
C ALA A 268 20.31 -12.59 9.92
N LYS A 269 19.07 -13.07 9.90
CA LYS A 269 18.70 -14.33 9.20
C LYS A 269 18.87 -14.19 7.68
N VAL A 270 18.45 -13.06 7.11
CA VAL A 270 18.63 -12.75 5.69
C VAL A 270 20.12 -12.68 5.33
N TYR A 271 20.93 -11.99 6.13
CA TYR A 271 22.37 -11.93 5.92
C TYR A 271 23.02 -13.32 5.96
N LYS A 272 22.62 -14.17 6.91
CA LYS A 272 23.12 -15.55 7.00
C LYS A 272 22.80 -16.37 5.75
N ALA A 273 21.58 -16.26 5.22
CA ALA A 273 21.14 -17.00 4.03
C ALA A 273 21.65 -16.42 2.70
N CYS A 274 22.03 -15.15 2.68
CA CYS A 274 22.53 -14.48 1.48
C CYS A 274 23.85 -15.07 0.99
N LYS A 275 23.93 -15.36 -0.31
CA LYS A 275 25.16 -15.84 -0.95
C LYS A 275 26.24 -14.75 -0.98
N PRO A 276 27.54 -15.09 -0.98
CA PRO A 276 28.61 -14.11 -1.18
C PRO A 276 28.40 -13.30 -2.47
N GLY A 277 28.56 -11.97 -2.39
CA GLY A 277 28.27 -11.07 -3.52
C GLY A 277 26.78 -10.81 -3.75
N GLY A 278 25.89 -11.41 -2.96
CA GLY A 278 24.46 -11.15 -2.96
C GLY A 278 24.09 -9.82 -2.30
N GLY A 279 22.80 -9.63 -2.04
CA GLY A 279 22.31 -8.46 -1.32
C GLY A 279 20.89 -8.57 -0.78
N VAL A 280 20.45 -7.46 -0.21
CA VAL A 280 19.08 -7.25 0.23
C VAL A 280 18.59 -5.88 -0.26
N LEU A 281 17.44 -5.88 -0.92
CA LEU A 281 16.72 -4.69 -1.37
C LEU A 281 15.56 -4.43 -0.42
N LEU A 282 15.63 -3.32 0.30
CA LEU A 282 14.51 -2.80 1.07
C LEU A 282 13.70 -1.85 0.19
N VAL A 283 12.39 -2.01 0.19
CA VAL A 283 11.45 -1.09 -0.47
C VAL A 283 10.51 -0.54 0.58
N GLU A 284 10.73 0.71 0.97
CA GLU A 284 10.09 1.36 2.13
C GLU A 284 9.87 2.86 1.84
N SER A 285 9.01 3.54 2.60
CA SER A 285 8.84 4.99 2.47
C SER A 285 9.83 5.73 3.38
N LEU A 286 10.76 6.50 2.82
CA LEU A 286 11.85 7.07 3.63
C LEU A 286 11.52 8.46 4.16
N LEU A 287 11.62 8.59 5.49
CA LEU A 287 11.63 9.91 6.13
C LEU A 287 12.87 10.70 5.71
N ASN A 288 12.76 12.03 5.72
CA ASN A 288 13.91 12.93 5.75
C ASN A 288 14.72 12.65 7.02
N GLU A 289 16.03 12.88 6.97
CA GLU A 289 16.93 12.58 8.08
C GLU A 289 16.57 13.31 9.39
N ASP A 290 16.00 14.51 9.28
CA ASP A 290 15.48 15.30 10.42
C ASP A 290 14.02 14.95 10.79
N LYS A 291 13.43 13.97 10.10
CA LYS A 291 12.04 13.50 10.23
C LYS A 291 10.98 14.58 9.96
N SER A 292 11.35 15.67 9.27
CA SER A 292 10.46 16.79 8.93
C SER A 292 9.42 16.48 7.84
N GLY A 293 9.56 15.35 7.16
CA GLY A 293 8.67 14.91 6.09
C GLY A 293 9.27 13.72 5.32
N PRO A 294 8.75 13.37 4.13
CA PRO A 294 7.49 13.88 3.56
C PRO A 294 6.28 13.66 4.47
N VAL A 295 5.26 14.51 4.37
CA VAL A 295 4.07 14.44 5.25
C VAL A 295 3.31 13.13 5.05
N GLU A 296 3.30 12.61 3.84
CA GLU A 296 2.73 11.31 3.50
C GLU A 296 3.42 10.20 4.28
N THR A 297 4.76 10.17 4.28
CA THR A 297 5.55 9.18 5.05
C THR A 297 5.34 9.33 6.55
N GLN A 298 5.18 10.55 7.07
CA GLN A 298 4.85 10.76 8.48
C GLN A 298 3.46 10.19 8.83
N LEU A 299 2.46 10.40 7.97
CA LEU A 299 1.13 9.81 8.13
C LEU A 299 1.16 8.28 8.02
N TYR A 300 2.02 7.73 7.15
CA TYR A 300 2.29 6.28 7.09
C TYR A 300 2.93 5.78 8.39
N SER A 301 3.87 6.52 8.98
CA SER A 301 4.45 6.15 10.28
C SER A 301 3.40 6.18 11.41
N MET A 302 2.46 7.13 11.39
CA MET A 302 1.33 7.12 12.30
C MET A 302 0.40 5.94 12.04
N ASN A 303 0.23 5.58 10.77
CA ASN A 303 -0.54 4.41 10.38
C ASN A 303 0.09 3.10 10.91
N MET A 304 1.43 3.00 10.92
CA MET A 304 2.16 1.88 11.52
C MET A 304 1.93 1.83 13.03
N LEU A 305 1.98 2.95 13.76
CA LEU A 305 1.62 2.97 15.18
C LEU A 305 0.19 2.46 15.43
N VAL A 306 -0.76 2.84 14.57
CA VAL A 306 -2.18 2.49 14.74
C VAL A 306 -2.48 1.03 14.42
N GLN A 307 -1.71 0.39 13.52
CA GLN A 307 -2.02 -0.94 12.99
C GLN A 307 -0.97 -2.02 13.28
N THR A 308 0.29 -1.67 13.44
CA THR A 308 1.43 -2.61 13.48
C THR A 308 2.22 -2.44 14.78
N GLU A 309 3.45 -2.95 14.83
CA GLU A 309 4.39 -2.74 15.93
C GLU A 309 5.53 -1.76 15.53
N GLY A 310 5.54 -1.32 14.28
CA GLY A 310 6.68 -0.63 13.69
C GLY A 310 6.46 0.84 13.41
N LYS A 311 7.25 1.34 12.46
CA LYS A 311 7.36 2.76 12.09
C LYS A 311 8.05 2.90 10.74
N GLU A 312 7.81 4.01 10.06
CA GLU A 312 8.67 4.44 8.96
C GLU A 312 10.00 4.94 9.52
N ARG A 313 11.07 4.81 8.74
CA ARG A 313 12.43 5.15 9.16
C ARG A 313 13.14 6.02 8.14
N THR A 314 14.16 6.72 8.59
CA THR A 314 15.09 7.47 7.73
C THR A 314 16.01 6.51 6.98
N ALA A 315 16.66 7.00 5.92
CA ALA A 315 17.63 6.19 5.19
C ALA A 315 18.83 5.81 6.07
N ALA A 316 19.27 6.70 6.96
CA ALA A 316 20.33 6.39 7.91
C ALA A 316 19.92 5.32 8.94
N GLU A 317 18.66 5.31 9.40
CA GLU A 317 18.16 4.27 10.31
C GLU A 317 18.13 2.89 9.63
N TYR A 318 17.63 2.78 8.39
CA TYR A 318 17.69 1.52 7.63
C TYR A 318 19.13 1.09 7.35
N SER A 319 20.01 2.02 6.99
CA SER A 319 21.43 1.71 6.75
C SER A 319 22.11 1.13 7.99
N LYS A 320 21.84 1.71 9.17
CA LYS A 320 22.34 1.17 10.44
C LYS A 320 21.80 -0.23 10.76
N LEU A 321 20.53 -0.51 10.46
CA LEU A 321 19.95 -1.84 10.64
C LEU A 321 20.62 -2.87 9.72
N LEU A 322 20.88 -2.51 8.46
CA LEU A 322 21.58 -3.36 7.49
C LEU A 322 23.03 -3.62 7.91
N GLU A 323 23.76 -2.57 8.29
CA GLU A 323 25.15 -2.66 8.75
C GLU A 323 25.28 -3.51 10.02
N ALA A 324 24.36 -3.36 10.97
CA ALA A 324 24.33 -4.17 12.19
C ALA A 324 24.09 -5.67 11.90
N ALA A 325 23.38 -6.00 10.82
CA ALA A 325 23.19 -7.38 10.37
C ALA A 325 24.39 -7.94 9.59
N GLY A 326 25.31 -7.09 9.14
CA GLY A 326 26.52 -7.46 8.41
C GLY A 326 26.55 -7.02 6.94
N PHE A 327 25.48 -6.43 6.41
CA PHE A 327 25.48 -5.90 5.05
C PHE A 327 26.34 -4.63 4.95
N GLY A 328 27.07 -4.48 3.85
CA GLY A 328 27.87 -3.30 3.52
C GLY A 328 27.44 -2.65 2.21
N MET A 329 28.21 -1.64 1.78
CA MET A 329 27.97 -0.89 0.52
C MET A 329 26.51 -0.42 0.38
N VAL A 330 25.92 0.05 1.48
CA VAL A 330 24.51 0.46 1.51
C VAL A 330 24.32 1.68 0.62
N GLN A 331 23.40 1.56 -0.33
CA GLN A 331 23.05 2.63 -1.26
C GLN A 331 21.56 2.92 -1.15
N VAL A 332 21.20 4.19 -1.29
CA VAL A 332 19.83 4.69 -1.15
C VAL A 332 19.42 5.41 -2.43
N LYS A 333 18.23 5.13 -2.93
CA LYS A 333 17.65 5.77 -4.10
C LYS A 333 16.22 6.22 -3.77
N ARG A 334 16.03 7.54 -3.74
CA ARG A 334 14.69 8.12 -3.70
C ARG A 334 14.08 8.10 -5.10
N THR A 335 12.87 7.56 -5.24
CA THR A 335 12.21 7.43 -6.55
C THR A 335 11.46 8.70 -6.96
N GLY A 336 11.21 9.60 -6.00
CA GLY A 336 10.29 10.73 -6.18
C GLY A 336 8.82 10.32 -6.11
N LYS A 337 8.53 9.06 -5.76
CA LYS A 337 7.20 8.54 -5.44
C LYS A 337 7.14 8.15 -3.95
N LEU A 338 6.07 7.47 -3.55
CA LEU A 338 5.81 7.12 -2.15
C LEU A 338 6.87 6.17 -1.55
N TYR A 339 7.35 5.20 -2.33
CA TYR A 339 8.33 4.22 -1.88
C TYR A 339 9.68 4.46 -2.55
N ASP A 340 10.72 4.22 -1.77
CA ASP A 340 12.11 4.36 -2.15
C ASP A 340 12.82 3.00 -2.03
N ALA A 341 14.05 2.93 -2.52
CA ALA A 341 14.83 1.70 -2.53
C ALA A 341 16.14 1.86 -1.75
N VAL A 342 16.47 0.88 -0.90
CA VAL A 342 17.74 0.79 -0.19
C VAL A 342 18.37 -0.57 -0.46
N LEU A 343 19.58 -0.60 -1.03
CA LEU A 343 20.28 -1.84 -1.37
C LEU A 343 21.51 -2.00 -0.47
N GLY A 344 21.56 -3.09 0.29
CA GLY A 344 22.75 -3.56 1.02
C GLY A 344 23.38 -4.78 0.33
N ARG A 345 24.71 -4.87 0.33
CA ARG A 345 25.46 -6.00 -0.28
C ARG A 345 26.15 -6.83 0.78
N LYS A 346 26.31 -8.12 0.52
CA LYS A 346 27.08 -9.03 1.37
C LYS A 346 28.53 -9.14 0.93
#